data_AF-A0A4Q4X4T4-F1
#
_entry.id   AF-A0A4Q4X4T4-F1
#
_cell.length_a   1.000
_cell.length_b   1.000
_cell.length_c   1.000
_cell.angle_alpha   90.00
_cell.angle_beta   90.00
_cell.angle_gamma   90.00
#
_symmetry.space_group_name_H-M   'P 1'
#
loop_
_entity.id
_entity.type
_entity.pdbx_description
1 polymer ?
#
loop_
_entity_poly.entity_id
_entity_poly.type
_entity_poly.pdbx_seq_one_letter_code
_entity_poly.pdbx_strand_id
1 'polypeptide(L)'
;MSDSRAEAIAEAYGTFQRMQDDNQNAVLRMFAGLNDVTPLLPQGHIRQSRARSEERIKTISALNGIEGQGNGYFLSFSTAFINHSCRPNSFVYFNPDTQSVTLHTLRAIDKDEEITISYMQEDPYHTRSERQQLLANAPTEENHYEAMSHLRQLVETMEDEQLESLELSLCYVEQARIFALVGDERGWRGKMRKALQLRLLCLGADHPSSVDLALQVHQ
;
A
#
# COMPACT_ATOMS: atom_id res chain seq x y z
N MET A 1 3.52 -10.38 -23.16
CA MET A 1 4.35 -10.35 -21.94
C MET A 1 5.53 -9.46 -22.23
N SER A 2 5.91 -8.65 -21.27
CA SER A 2 7.07 -7.76 -21.39
C SER A 2 8.26 -8.39 -20.68
N ASP A 3 9.46 -8.15 -21.22
CA ASP A 3 10.70 -8.81 -20.85
C ASP A 3 11.31 -8.27 -19.54
N SER A 4 10.82 -7.13 -19.03
CA SER A 4 11.26 -6.55 -17.76
C SER A 4 10.12 -5.89 -16.97
N ARG A 5 10.29 -5.75 -15.64
CA ARG A 5 9.33 -5.03 -14.79
C ARG A 5 9.04 -3.60 -15.28
N ALA A 6 10.08 -2.88 -15.71
CA ALA A 6 9.94 -1.47 -16.12
C ALA A 6 9.11 -1.34 -17.41
N GLU A 7 9.40 -2.18 -18.41
CA GLU A 7 8.63 -2.23 -19.65
C GLU A 7 7.19 -2.67 -19.40
N ALA A 8 6.98 -3.64 -18.52
CA ALA A 8 5.63 -4.13 -18.24
C ALA A 8 4.77 -3.08 -17.53
N ILE A 9 5.36 -2.28 -16.64
CA ILE A 9 4.70 -1.12 -16.05
C ILE A 9 4.41 -0.07 -17.12
N ALA A 10 5.35 0.20 -18.02
CA ALA A 10 5.14 1.16 -19.11
C ALA A 10 3.98 0.75 -20.04
N GLU A 11 3.87 -0.54 -20.36
CA GLU A 11 2.84 -1.12 -21.23
C GLU A 11 1.50 -1.42 -20.53
N ALA A 12 1.47 -1.38 -19.18
CA ALA A 12 0.32 -1.79 -18.38
C ALA A 12 -0.97 -1.08 -18.81
N TYR A 13 -0.90 0.22 -19.07
CA TYR A 13 -2.06 1.00 -19.45
C TYR A 13 -2.59 0.65 -20.84
N GLY A 14 -1.71 0.46 -21.83
CA GLY A 14 -2.11 0.01 -23.16
C GLY A 14 -2.72 -1.39 -23.13
N THR A 15 -2.22 -2.27 -22.27
CA THR A 15 -2.81 -3.60 -22.05
C THR A 15 -4.18 -3.50 -21.39
N PHE A 16 -4.32 -2.68 -20.36
CA PHE A 16 -5.60 -2.40 -19.70
C PHE A 16 -6.65 -1.87 -20.68
N GLN A 17 -6.30 -0.91 -21.54
CA GLN A 17 -7.21 -0.34 -22.54
C GLN A 17 -7.73 -1.37 -23.56
N ARG A 18 -6.96 -2.42 -23.83
CA ARG A 18 -7.34 -3.52 -24.75
C ARG A 18 -8.23 -4.57 -24.09
N MET A 19 -8.36 -4.56 -22.76
CA MET A 19 -9.25 -5.48 -22.05
C MET A 19 -10.71 -5.12 -22.30
N GLN A 20 -11.59 -6.12 -22.25
CA GLN A 20 -13.04 -5.89 -22.18
C GLN A 20 -13.40 -5.06 -20.94
N ASP A 21 -14.44 -4.23 -21.05
CA ASP A 21 -14.87 -3.31 -19.99
C ASP A 21 -15.12 -4.01 -18.65
N ASP A 22 -15.67 -5.22 -18.66
CA ASP A 22 -15.93 -5.99 -17.44
C ASP A 22 -14.63 -6.39 -16.75
N ASN A 23 -13.61 -6.80 -17.51
CA ASN A 23 -12.28 -7.11 -16.99
C ASN A 23 -11.59 -5.87 -16.45
N GLN A 24 -11.69 -4.74 -17.16
CA GLN A 24 -11.20 -3.46 -16.65
C GLN A 24 -11.85 -3.13 -15.30
N ASN A 25 -13.17 -3.27 -15.19
CA ASN A 25 -13.90 -2.98 -13.96
C ASN A 25 -13.53 -3.93 -12.82
N ALA A 26 -13.28 -5.20 -13.12
CA ALA A 26 -12.81 -6.18 -12.14
C ALA A 26 -11.45 -5.76 -11.54
N VAL A 27 -10.47 -5.42 -12.39
CA VAL A 27 -9.16 -4.93 -11.94
C VAL A 27 -9.32 -3.71 -11.02
N LEU A 28 -10.08 -2.71 -11.46
CA LEU A 28 -10.22 -1.46 -10.70
C LEU A 28 -10.85 -1.65 -9.33
N ARG A 29 -11.86 -2.52 -9.24
CA ARG A 29 -12.57 -2.81 -7.99
C ARG A 29 -11.72 -3.66 -7.05
N MET A 30 -11.02 -4.63 -7.60
CA MET A 30 -10.15 -5.52 -6.84
C MET A 30 -9.03 -4.76 -6.12
N PHE A 31 -8.45 -3.77 -6.79
CA PHE A 31 -7.39 -2.92 -6.25
C PHE A 31 -7.92 -1.58 -5.74
N ALA A 32 -9.20 -1.48 -5.41
CA ALA A 32 -9.75 -0.34 -4.70
C ALA A 32 -9.38 -0.46 -3.22
N GLY A 33 -8.73 0.55 -2.66
CA GLY A 33 -8.51 0.62 -1.22
C GLY A 33 -9.83 0.74 -0.45
N LEU A 34 -9.81 0.48 0.87
CA LEU A 34 -10.97 0.54 1.75
C LEU A 34 -11.83 1.82 1.61
N ASN A 35 -11.20 2.95 1.30
CA ASN A 35 -11.86 4.26 1.15
C ASN A 35 -11.98 4.72 -0.31
N ASP A 36 -11.59 3.89 -1.27
CA ASP A 36 -11.63 4.26 -2.68
C ASP A 36 -12.93 3.80 -3.34
N VAL A 37 -13.91 4.70 -3.33
CA VAL A 37 -15.21 4.48 -3.96
C VAL A 37 -15.21 4.77 -5.46
N THR A 38 -14.12 5.32 -6.01
CA THR A 38 -14.07 5.79 -7.40
C THR A 38 -14.39 4.69 -8.43
N PRO A 39 -13.90 3.44 -8.28
CA PRO A 39 -14.25 2.33 -9.17
C PRO A 39 -15.72 1.89 -9.09
N LEU A 40 -16.43 2.25 -8.01
CA LEU A 40 -17.83 1.89 -7.76
C LEU A 40 -18.81 2.92 -8.31
N LEU A 41 -18.35 4.11 -8.67
CA LEU A 41 -19.20 5.15 -9.24
C LEU A 41 -19.83 4.72 -10.58
N PRO A 42 -20.99 5.28 -10.97
CA PRO A 42 -21.51 5.15 -12.32
C PRO A 42 -20.48 5.61 -13.37
N GLN A 43 -20.67 5.17 -14.63
CA GLN A 43 -19.84 5.68 -15.72
C GLN A 43 -20.02 7.20 -15.82
N GLY A 44 -18.90 7.92 -15.92
CA GLY A 44 -18.88 9.37 -15.96
C GLY A 44 -17.45 9.91 -15.87
N HIS A 45 -17.30 11.22 -16.05
CA HIS A 45 -16.00 11.88 -16.14
C HIS A 45 -15.09 11.56 -14.94
N ILE A 46 -15.62 11.63 -13.71
CA ILE A 46 -14.84 11.38 -12.48
C ILE A 46 -14.29 9.94 -12.44
N ARG A 47 -15.12 8.95 -12.78
CA ARG A 47 -14.68 7.55 -12.83
C ARG A 47 -13.62 7.34 -13.92
N GLN A 48 -13.79 7.96 -15.09
CA GLN A 48 -12.82 7.83 -16.17
C GLN A 48 -11.50 8.55 -15.86
N SER A 49 -11.54 9.76 -15.31
CA SER A 49 -10.35 10.56 -15.06
C SER A 49 -9.53 10.10 -13.86
N ARG A 50 -10.16 9.43 -12.88
CA ARG A 50 -9.48 8.97 -11.65
C ARG A 50 -9.33 7.45 -11.57
N ALA A 51 -10.39 6.68 -11.76
CA ALA A 51 -10.30 5.22 -11.63
C ALA A 51 -9.59 4.58 -12.84
N ARG A 52 -9.73 5.15 -14.03
CA ARG A 52 -9.11 4.64 -15.27
C ARG A 52 -7.86 5.44 -15.70
N SER A 53 -7.26 6.23 -14.81
CA SER A 53 -6.07 7.01 -15.17
C SER A 53 -4.87 6.10 -15.45
N GLU A 54 -4.03 6.50 -16.41
CA GLU A 54 -2.79 5.78 -16.74
C GLU A 54 -1.90 5.60 -15.51
N GLU A 55 -1.71 6.67 -14.74
CA GLU A 55 -0.92 6.67 -13.51
C GLU A 55 -1.40 5.57 -12.55
N ARG A 56 -2.71 5.51 -12.28
CA ARG A 56 -3.27 4.51 -11.38
C ARG A 56 -3.04 3.09 -11.88
N ILE A 57 -3.24 2.85 -13.17
CA ILE A 57 -3.01 1.51 -13.75
C ILE A 57 -1.54 1.12 -13.61
N LYS A 58 -0.61 2.05 -13.87
CA LYS A 58 0.82 1.81 -13.66
C LYS A 58 1.15 1.51 -12.20
N THR A 59 0.55 2.24 -11.25
CA THR A 59 0.71 1.98 -9.81
C THR A 59 0.19 0.60 -9.41
N ILE A 60 -1.01 0.21 -9.87
CA ILE A 60 -1.56 -1.13 -9.61
C ILE A 60 -0.59 -2.20 -10.12
N SER A 61 -0.12 -2.07 -11.36
CA SER A 61 0.84 -3.01 -11.93
C SER A 61 2.14 -3.03 -11.15
N ALA A 62 2.72 -1.87 -10.79
CA ALA A 62 4.00 -1.80 -10.10
C ALA A 62 3.97 -2.42 -8.69
N LEU A 63 2.85 -2.32 -7.97
CA LEU A 63 2.72 -2.79 -6.59
C LEU A 63 2.23 -4.24 -6.48
N ASN A 64 1.48 -4.73 -7.47
CA ASN A 64 0.83 -6.05 -7.40
C ASN A 64 1.35 -7.03 -8.46
N GLY A 65 2.13 -6.57 -9.42
CA GLY A 65 2.71 -7.43 -10.44
C GLY A 65 3.94 -8.18 -9.91
N ILE A 66 4.09 -9.40 -10.39
CA ILE A 66 5.14 -10.34 -10.02
C ILE A 66 5.99 -10.60 -11.26
N GLU A 67 7.31 -10.64 -11.06
CA GLU A 67 8.26 -11.06 -12.07
C GLU A 67 8.32 -12.59 -12.11
N GLY A 68 8.18 -13.16 -13.30
CA GLY A 68 8.06 -14.58 -13.56
C GLY A 68 9.40 -15.23 -13.91
N GLN A 69 10.47 -14.97 -13.15
CA GLN A 69 11.74 -15.69 -13.25
C GLN A 69 12.31 -15.73 -14.67
N GLY A 70 12.44 -14.56 -15.31
CA GLY A 70 12.93 -14.44 -16.69
C GLY A 70 11.90 -14.77 -17.78
N ASN A 71 10.67 -15.14 -17.40
CA ASN A 71 9.57 -15.27 -18.35
C ASN A 71 8.78 -13.96 -18.50
N GLY A 72 9.18 -12.89 -17.84
CA GLY A 72 8.54 -11.58 -17.91
C GLY A 72 7.64 -11.26 -16.72
N TYR A 73 6.89 -10.18 -16.80
CA TYR A 73 6.12 -9.63 -15.67
C TYR A 73 4.61 -9.83 -15.84
N PHE A 74 3.91 -10.22 -14.79
CA PHE A 74 2.47 -10.49 -14.83
C PHE A 74 1.73 -9.97 -13.60
N LEU A 75 0.46 -9.61 -13.80
CA LEU A 75 -0.49 -9.31 -12.74
C LEU A 75 -1.48 -10.47 -12.65
N SER A 76 -1.57 -11.11 -11.48
CA SER A 76 -2.52 -12.19 -11.22
C SER A 76 -3.38 -11.86 -10.02
N PHE A 77 -4.69 -12.05 -10.18
CA PHE A 77 -5.65 -11.71 -9.14
C PHE A 77 -5.45 -12.58 -7.90
N SER A 78 -5.34 -13.89 -8.09
CA SER A 78 -5.22 -14.82 -6.97
C SER A 78 -3.95 -14.60 -6.15
N THR A 79 -2.84 -14.19 -6.77
CA THR A 79 -1.57 -13.98 -6.07
C THR A 79 -1.46 -12.61 -5.41
N ALA A 80 -2.21 -11.61 -5.89
CA ALA A 80 -2.16 -10.26 -5.33
C ALA A 80 -2.74 -10.16 -3.91
N PHE A 81 -3.48 -11.18 -3.45
CA PHE A 81 -3.98 -11.29 -2.08
C PHE A 81 -3.01 -12.01 -1.12
N ILE A 82 -1.90 -12.56 -1.62
CA ILE A 82 -0.98 -13.35 -0.81
C ILE A 82 0.06 -12.42 -0.19
N ASN A 83 0.14 -12.40 1.14
CA ASN A 83 1.04 -11.51 1.86
C ASN A 83 2.52 -11.89 1.70
N HIS A 84 3.36 -10.87 1.93
CA HIS A 84 4.80 -11.00 1.93
C HIS A 84 5.33 -11.72 3.19
N SER A 85 6.29 -12.62 2.99
CA SER A 85 7.22 -13.07 4.03
C SER A 85 8.64 -13.19 3.47
N CYS A 86 9.64 -12.71 4.22
CA CYS A 86 11.05 -12.95 3.89
C CYS A 86 11.48 -14.43 4.11
N ARG A 87 10.61 -15.24 4.74
CA ARG A 87 10.76 -16.69 4.91
C ARG A 87 9.46 -17.36 4.47
N PRO A 88 9.12 -17.31 3.17
CA PRO A 88 7.82 -17.73 2.70
C PRO A 88 7.65 -19.25 2.80
N ASN A 89 6.40 -19.70 2.86
CA ASN A 89 6.05 -21.12 2.81
C ASN A 89 5.58 -21.56 1.41
N SER A 90 5.44 -20.62 0.48
CA SER A 90 5.05 -20.87 -0.90
C SER A 90 5.85 -20.04 -1.92
N PHE A 91 5.80 -20.45 -3.18
CA PHE A 91 6.50 -19.86 -4.31
C PHE A 91 5.55 -19.74 -5.50
N VAL A 92 5.65 -18.64 -6.24
CA VAL A 92 4.81 -18.35 -7.41
C VAL A 92 5.67 -18.54 -8.63
N TYR A 93 5.15 -19.28 -9.61
CA TYR A 93 5.82 -19.52 -10.88
C TYR A 93 4.85 -19.29 -12.02
N PHE A 94 5.30 -18.60 -13.06
CA PHE A 94 4.57 -18.51 -14.31
C PHE A 94 4.97 -19.68 -15.22
N ASN A 95 4.03 -20.56 -15.52
CA ASN A 95 4.24 -21.66 -16.46
C ASN A 95 3.94 -21.18 -17.89
N PRO A 96 4.95 -21.07 -18.77
CA PRO A 96 4.76 -20.58 -20.14
C PRO A 96 3.99 -21.57 -21.03
N ASP A 97 4.10 -22.88 -20.77
CA ASP A 97 3.43 -23.91 -21.57
C ASP A 97 1.91 -23.87 -21.39
N THR A 98 1.47 -23.62 -20.15
CA THR A 98 0.05 -23.52 -19.80
C THR A 98 -0.47 -22.09 -19.71
N GLN A 99 0.41 -21.11 -19.91
CA GLN A 99 0.14 -19.66 -19.76
C GLN A 99 -0.57 -19.32 -18.44
N SER A 100 -0.15 -19.96 -17.35
CA SER A 100 -0.84 -19.86 -16.06
C SER A 100 0.12 -19.62 -14.92
N VAL A 101 -0.33 -18.83 -13.95
CA VAL A 101 0.35 -18.68 -12.67
C VAL A 101 0.06 -19.88 -11.80
N THR A 102 1.11 -20.48 -11.27
CA THR A 102 1.07 -21.64 -10.38
C THR A 102 1.68 -21.28 -9.03
N LEU A 103 1.11 -21.83 -7.96
CA LEU A 103 1.58 -21.64 -6.59
C LEU A 103 2.04 -22.99 -6.05
N HIS A 104 3.28 -23.05 -5.60
CA HIS A 104 3.91 -24.27 -5.09
C HIS A 104 4.30 -24.09 -3.63
N THR A 105 4.03 -25.09 -2.80
CA THR A 105 4.47 -25.09 -1.40
C THR A 105 5.97 -25.41 -1.31
N LEU A 106 6.72 -24.64 -0.51
CA LEU A 106 8.14 -24.88 -0.24
C LEU A 106 8.37 -25.84 0.93
N ARG A 107 7.33 -26.07 1.73
CA ARG A 107 7.28 -27.00 2.87
C ARG A 107 5.84 -27.39 3.16
N ALA A 108 5.65 -28.33 4.09
CA ALA A 108 4.31 -28.56 4.66
C ALA A 108 3.77 -27.27 5.30
N ILE A 109 2.47 -27.03 5.10
CA ILE A 109 1.72 -25.89 5.63
C ILE A 109 0.59 -26.49 6.47
N ASP A 110 0.52 -26.10 7.74
CA ASP A 110 -0.53 -26.59 8.63
C ASP A 110 -1.88 -26.00 8.25
N LYS A 111 -2.96 -26.68 8.64
CA LYS A 111 -4.31 -26.13 8.46
C LYS A 111 -4.39 -24.76 9.16
N ASP A 112 -4.97 -23.79 8.47
CA ASP A 112 -5.17 -22.41 8.94
C ASP A 112 -3.86 -21.58 9.07
N GLU A 113 -2.70 -22.13 8.70
CA GLU A 113 -1.46 -21.37 8.54
C GLU A 113 -1.56 -20.44 7.32
N GLU A 114 -1.16 -19.17 7.48
CA GLU A 114 -1.18 -18.19 6.40
C GLU A 114 -0.23 -18.61 5.26
N ILE A 115 -0.75 -18.65 4.04
CA ILE A 115 0.06 -18.82 2.83
C ILE A 115 0.78 -17.50 2.55
N THR A 116 2.10 -17.53 2.41
CA THR A 116 2.93 -16.35 2.16
C THR A 116 3.93 -16.58 1.03
N ILE A 117 4.23 -15.52 0.30
CA ILE A 117 5.23 -15.48 -0.79
C ILE A 117 6.30 -14.43 -0.48
N SER A 118 7.46 -14.50 -1.15
CA SER A 118 8.36 -13.35 -1.16
C SER A 118 7.91 -12.38 -2.26
N TYR A 119 8.03 -11.08 -2.05
CA TYR A 119 7.83 -10.06 -3.09
C TYR A 119 9.16 -9.76 -3.82
N MET A 120 10.23 -10.44 -3.42
CA MET A 120 11.60 -10.31 -3.93
C MET A 120 12.10 -11.71 -4.36
N GLN A 121 11.31 -12.45 -5.14
CA GLN A 121 11.65 -13.84 -5.47
C GLN A 121 12.89 -13.94 -6.38
N GLU A 122 13.10 -12.95 -7.23
CA GLU A 122 14.23 -12.88 -8.17
C GLU A 122 15.56 -12.60 -7.48
N ASP A 123 15.52 -11.88 -6.35
CA ASP A 123 16.70 -11.51 -5.60
C ASP A 123 16.46 -11.75 -4.10
N PRO A 124 16.61 -13.01 -3.65
CA PRO A 124 16.40 -13.38 -2.26
C PRO A 124 17.58 -12.97 -1.36
N TYR A 125 18.69 -12.49 -1.92
CA TYR A 125 19.96 -12.28 -1.20
C TYR A 125 20.14 -10.86 -0.68
N HIS A 126 19.04 -10.22 -0.30
CA HIS A 126 19.07 -8.92 0.35
C HIS A 126 19.34 -9.05 1.85
N THR A 127 20.09 -8.11 2.41
CA THR A 127 20.17 -7.87 3.85
C THR A 127 18.81 -7.46 4.42
N ARG A 128 18.64 -7.55 5.74
CA ARG A 128 17.40 -7.08 6.39
C ARG A 128 17.08 -5.61 6.06
N SER A 129 18.10 -4.76 6.03
CA SER A 129 17.94 -3.33 5.76
C SER A 129 17.43 -3.09 4.33
N GLU A 130 18.05 -3.75 3.35
CA GLU A 130 17.65 -3.65 1.94
C GLU A 130 16.24 -4.18 1.71
N ARG A 131 15.88 -5.34 2.31
CA ARG A 131 14.51 -5.85 2.24
C ARG A 131 13.51 -4.86 2.83
N GLN A 132 13.86 -4.24 3.95
CA GLN A 132 12.98 -3.28 4.59
C GLN A 132 12.82 -2.01 3.75
N GLN A 133 13.87 -1.55 3.07
CA GLN A 133 13.78 -0.45 2.09
C GLN A 133 12.92 -0.83 0.87
N LEU A 134 13.10 -2.03 0.31
CA LEU A 134 12.32 -2.50 -0.84
C LEU A 134 10.82 -2.66 -0.52
N LEU A 135 10.49 -3.16 0.66
CA LEU A 135 9.10 -3.20 1.16
C LEU A 135 8.59 -1.82 1.53
N ALA A 136 9.49 -0.94 1.97
CA ALA A 136 9.21 0.46 2.28
C ALA A 136 9.19 1.38 1.06
N ASN A 137 9.20 0.87 -0.19
CA ASN A 137 8.84 1.61 -1.38
C ASN A 137 7.28 1.81 -1.47
N ALA A 138 6.49 2.04 -0.42
CA ALA A 138 6.31 3.22 0.44
C ALA A 138 7.25 4.45 0.19
N PRO A 139 6.95 5.65 0.71
CA PRO A 139 7.53 6.90 0.18
C PRO A 139 9.06 7.04 0.35
N THR A 140 9.77 7.65 -0.61
CA THR A 140 11.17 8.12 -0.47
C THR A 140 11.27 9.24 0.59
N GLU A 141 12.49 9.66 0.99
CA GLU A 141 12.66 10.87 1.83
C GLU A 141 12.04 12.12 1.18
N GLU A 142 12.15 12.25 -0.14
CA GLU A 142 11.51 13.32 -0.92
C GLU A 142 9.97 13.23 -0.82
N ASN A 143 9.41 12.01 -0.90
CA ASN A 143 7.99 11.77 -0.70
C ASN A 143 7.56 11.95 0.77
N HIS A 144 8.45 11.81 1.75
CA HIS A 144 8.15 12.13 3.16
C HIS A 144 7.98 13.63 3.36
N TYR A 145 8.80 14.46 2.69
CA TYR A 145 8.62 15.91 2.73
C TYR A 145 7.35 16.36 2.00
N GLU A 146 7.03 15.78 0.85
CA GLU A 146 5.76 16.04 0.15
C GLU A 146 4.54 15.57 0.97
N ALA A 147 4.57 14.35 1.50
CA ALA A 147 3.51 13.83 2.37
C ALA A 147 3.34 14.70 3.63
N MET A 148 4.45 15.14 4.24
CA MET A 148 4.41 16.08 5.37
C MET A 148 3.81 17.42 4.96
N SER A 149 4.12 17.93 3.78
CA SER A 149 3.54 19.18 3.25
C SER A 149 2.02 19.06 3.10
N HIS A 150 1.54 18.00 2.46
CA HIS A 150 0.10 17.75 2.29
C HIS A 150 -0.62 17.53 3.63
N LEU A 151 -0.02 16.75 4.53
CA LEU A 151 -0.59 16.53 5.86
C LEU A 151 -0.64 17.81 6.67
N ARG A 152 0.33 18.72 6.53
CA ARG A 152 0.29 20.04 7.19
C ARG A 152 -0.84 20.89 6.65
N GLN A 153 -0.97 20.98 5.33
CA GLN A 153 -2.05 21.74 4.68
C GLN A 153 -3.43 21.20 5.08
N LEU A 154 -3.59 19.88 5.16
CA LEU A 154 -4.83 19.26 5.61
C LEU A 154 -5.13 19.58 7.07
N VAL A 155 -4.14 19.47 7.96
CA VAL A 155 -4.30 19.83 9.38
C VAL A 155 -4.64 21.30 9.53
N GLU A 156 -3.96 22.21 8.83
CA GLU A 156 -4.26 23.65 8.84
C GLU A 156 -5.71 23.90 8.42
N THR A 157 -6.15 23.27 7.33
CA THR A 157 -7.54 23.39 6.85
C THR A 157 -8.55 22.90 7.90
N MET A 158 -8.29 21.75 8.53
CA MET A 158 -9.18 21.19 9.55
C MET A 158 -9.18 22.00 10.84
N GLU A 159 -8.03 22.56 11.25
CA GLU A 159 -7.92 23.44 12.41
C GLU A 159 -8.64 24.78 12.16
N ASP A 160 -8.50 25.36 10.97
CA ASP A 160 -9.20 26.59 10.56
C ASP A 160 -10.72 26.40 10.52
N GLU A 161 -11.19 25.21 10.12
CA GLU A 161 -12.60 24.82 10.15
C GLU A 161 -13.08 24.35 11.54
N GLN A 162 -12.22 24.37 12.56
CA GLN A 162 -12.51 23.94 13.94
C GLN A 162 -13.02 22.48 14.02
N LEU A 163 -12.49 21.60 13.16
CA LEU A 163 -12.86 20.19 13.09
C LEU A 163 -12.05 19.36 14.09
N GLU A 164 -12.42 19.42 15.37
CA GLU A 164 -11.85 18.58 16.41
C GLU A 164 -12.38 17.13 16.29
N SER A 165 -11.79 16.36 15.38
CA SER A 165 -12.28 15.02 15.01
C SER A 165 -11.21 13.92 15.13
N LEU A 166 -11.67 12.67 15.02
CA LEU A 166 -10.78 11.51 15.00
C LEU A 166 -9.89 11.51 13.76
N GLU A 167 -10.38 11.99 12.63
CA GLU A 167 -9.63 12.15 11.39
C GLU A 167 -8.47 13.14 11.57
N LEU A 168 -8.68 14.23 12.31
CA LEU A 168 -7.61 15.17 12.65
C LEU A 168 -6.55 14.51 13.53
N SER A 169 -6.97 13.67 14.48
CA SER A 169 -6.05 12.84 15.28
C SER A 169 -5.20 11.92 14.40
N LEU A 170 -5.80 11.27 13.40
CA LEU A 170 -5.09 10.38 12.47
C LEU A 170 -4.07 11.15 11.63
N CYS A 171 -4.42 12.36 11.15
CA CYS A 171 -3.48 13.22 10.43
C CYS A 171 -2.25 13.54 11.30
N TYR A 172 -2.45 13.76 12.60
CA TYR A 172 -1.35 13.96 13.53
C TYR A 172 -0.50 12.72 13.79
N VAL A 173 -1.09 11.53 13.83
CA VAL A 173 -0.33 10.26 13.92
C VAL A 173 0.52 10.04 12.67
N GLU A 174 -0.01 10.31 11.48
CA GLU A 174 0.77 10.16 10.24
C GLU A 174 1.91 11.19 10.16
N GLN A 175 1.69 12.43 10.59
CA GLN A 175 2.80 13.40 10.72
C GLN A 175 3.85 12.91 11.71
N ALA A 176 3.44 12.35 12.87
CA ALA A 176 4.38 11.80 13.84
C ALA A 176 5.21 10.66 13.23
N ARG A 177 4.57 9.75 12.50
CA ARG A 177 5.25 8.65 11.81
C ARG A 177 6.34 9.16 10.87
N ILE A 178 6.06 10.19 10.07
CA ILE A 178 7.05 10.80 9.18
C ILE A 178 8.20 11.42 10.00
N PHE A 179 7.90 12.14 11.09
CA PHE A 179 8.94 12.69 11.96
C PHE A 179 9.86 11.60 12.55
N ALA A 180 9.31 10.45 12.93
CA ALA A 180 10.11 9.31 13.39
C ALA A 180 11.01 8.76 12.27
N LEU A 181 10.51 8.68 11.03
CA LEU A 181 11.27 8.21 9.87
C LEU A 181 12.46 9.12 9.54
N VAL A 182 12.33 10.43 9.71
CA VAL A 182 13.42 11.40 9.49
C VAL A 182 14.27 11.65 10.74
N GLY A 183 14.05 10.90 11.82
CA GLY A 183 14.82 11.00 13.07
C GLY A 183 14.52 12.24 13.92
N ASP A 184 13.43 12.97 13.66
CA ASP A 184 13.01 14.13 14.48
C ASP A 184 12.11 13.68 15.63
N GLU A 185 12.76 13.28 16.72
CA GLU A 185 12.08 12.83 17.93
C GLU A 185 11.20 13.93 18.57
N ARG A 186 11.63 15.21 18.47
CA ARG A 186 10.86 16.33 19.01
C ARG A 186 9.57 16.54 18.23
N GLY A 187 9.65 16.50 16.90
CA GLY A 187 8.50 16.55 16.00
C GLY A 187 7.54 15.39 16.26
N TRP A 188 8.06 14.17 16.35
CA TRP A 188 7.27 12.98 16.67
C TRP A 188 6.50 13.14 17.98
N ARG A 189 7.17 13.47 19.10
CA ARG A 189 6.51 13.66 20.41
C ARG A 189 5.44 14.75 20.36
N GLY A 190 5.73 15.86 19.66
CA GLY A 190 4.80 16.98 19.51
C GLY A 190 3.50 16.57 18.84
N LYS A 191 3.59 15.83 17.73
CA LYS A 191 2.41 15.39 16.97
C LYS A 191 1.65 14.26 17.66
N MET A 192 2.35 13.32 18.31
CA MET A 192 1.71 12.27 19.12
C MET A 192 0.87 12.85 20.27
N ARG A 193 1.34 13.92 20.92
CA ARG A 193 0.57 14.61 21.99
C ARG A 193 -0.70 15.26 21.45
N LYS A 194 -0.62 15.95 20.31
CA LYS A 194 -1.81 16.53 19.65
C LYS A 194 -2.82 15.44 19.26
N ALA A 195 -2.34 14.34 18.68
CA ALA A 195 -3.18 13.19 18.36
C ALA A 195 -3.89 12.63 19.61
N LEU A 196 -3.16 12.48 20.73
CA LEU A 196 -3.71 12.01 22.00
C LEU A 196 -4.79 12.95 22.55
N GLN A 197 -4.57 14.26 22.53
CA GLN A 197 -5.57 15.24 22.97
C GLN A 197 -6.89 15.08 22.23
N LEU A 198 -6.83 14.93 20.90
CA LEU A 198 -8.02 14.73 20.08
C LEU A 198 -8.70 13.37 20.34
N ARG A 199 -7.94 12.29 20.58
CA ARG A 199 -8.54 10.99 20.94
C ARG A 199 -9.22 11.05 22.30
N LEU A 200 -8.62 11.70 23.28
CA LEU A 200 -9.24 11.89 24.59
C LEU A 200 -10.54 12.69 24.47
N LEU A 201 -10.56 13.71 23.62
CA LEU A 201 -11.75 14.50 23.34
C LEU A 201 -12.85 13.69 22.64
N CYS A 202 -12.50 12.94 21.59
CA CYS A 202 -13.48 12.25 20.74
C CYS A 202 -13.95 10.89 21.30
N LEU A 203 -13.04 10.14 21.92
CA LEU A 203 -13.25 8.73 22.30
C LEU A 203 -13.29 8.51 23.80
N GLY A 204 -12.77 9.45 24.61
CA GLY A 204 -12.59 9.26 26.04
C GLY A 204 -11.25 8.62 26.42
N ALA A 205 -10.93 8.67 27.72
CA ALA A 205 -9.64 8.23 28.27
C ALA A 205 -9.53 6.72 28.46
N ASP A 206 -10.65 6.04 28.60
CA ASP A 206 -10.79 4.60 28.79
C ASP A 206 -10.84 3.82 27.47
N HIS A 207 -11.01 4.51 26.34
CA HIS A 207 -11.01 3.87 25.03
C HIS A 207 -9.62 3.27 24.71
N PRO A 208 -9.52 2.01 24.23
CA PRO A 208 -8.24 1.33 23.99
C PRO A 208 -7.26 2.14 23.13
N SER A 209 -7.76 2.75 22.05
CA SER A 209 -6.95 3.60 21.16
C SER A 209 -6.35 4.84 21.83
N SER A 210 -6.98 5.36 22.89
CA SER A 210 -6.46 6.47 23.70
C SER A 210 -5.39 5.98 24.68
N VAL A 211 -5.64 4.83 25.31
CA VAL A 211 -4.70 4.18 26.24
C VAL A 211 -3.40 3.78 25.53
N ASP A 212 -3.52 3.10 24.39
CA ASP A 212 -2.37 2.65 23.60
C ASP A 212 -1.51 3.83 23.13
N LEU A 213 -2.15 4.92 22.70
CA LEU A 213 -1.45 6.12 22.26
C LEU A 213 -0.78 6.84 23.43
N ALA A 214 -1.41 6.88 24.60
CA ALA A 214 -0.81 7.44 25.81
C ALA A 214 0.45 6.67 26.22
N LEU A 215 0.41 5.33 26.16
CA LEU A 215 1.58 4.50 26.44
C LEU A 215 2.75 4.81 25.49
N GLN A 216 2.47 5.04 24.20
CA GLN A 216 3.50 5.39 23.22
C GLN A 216 4.10 6.78 23.45
N VAL A 217 3.31 7.75 23.95
CA VAL A 217 3.78 9.13 24.22
C VAL A 217 4.70 9.20 25.46
N HIS A 218 4.57 8.23 26.38
CA HIS A 218 5.25 8.21 27.68
C HIS A 218 6.46 7.27 27.76
N GLN A 219 6.79 6.56 26.68
CA GLN A 219 8.06 5.84 26.50
C GLN A 219 9.15 6.78 25.98
#